data_AF-A0A420HWA2-F1
#
_entry.id   AF-A0A420HWA2-F1
#
_cell.length_a   1.000
_cell.length_b   1.000
_cell.length_c   1.000
_cell.angle_alpha   90.00
_cell.angle_beta   90.00
_cell.angle_gamma   90.00
#
_symmetry.space_group_name_H-M   'P 1'
#
loop_
_entity.id
_entity.type
_entity.pdbx_description
1 polymer ?
#
loop_
_entity_poly.entity_id
_entity_poly.type
_entity_poly.pdbx_seq_one_letter_code
_entity_poly.pdbx_strand_id
1 'polypeptide(L)'
;MPQSTARLEIWSLTFLAHASTCHKYTSQPKSLPNLWKPGINLLLGLKRHYFTRKWYHSSAATVTPESMGSCSEGDFEIQPPPETHSKEKLLELVDQYNEDLSSDYSTKLEYGMSHEHSDGSNHVVTDESTCEWSSTPTADPSVTESLKRLKIALEKDSENLDLVFDIYRSLPNPRAKYLDEETRHKLLHVLSLVEFKSEDSMLRYLSVVHDFKLLGISLSLSEWNTAISFVARHARTTTTLEVEASLRMWKEMENSAGMKGDGVTFHILFDVACRAGKFALAEMIYTEMAVRGLEFTRYHYVAKIMFYGMKQDGDGVRAMYREFVKAGEIVDTVVLNAVISALIKAREPDSAENLYRRMKSAHLARANPQLAPLDFLARRSVNRALLRATRLTKNDQLKREKLQQRSIIAPDNITYLLLIEHFSVEAGNLDKTVVFLEEMKWFALPVRGVIFVKLFRGFFLHGGMRYTSWTGVRLELVYQSFLKALESDETEIYVSWWIVLWLLKAFQKCTDASRALSVWEEMKTRWEPQLSDMEHLASEIDRIIKQIQTQRRHYNSERSYIKSQ
;
A
#
# COMPACT_ATOMS: atom_id res chain seq x y z
N MET A 1 -4.33 40.70 29.35
CA MET A 1 -4.67 39.54 30.22
C MET A 1 -6.15 39.64 30.56
N PRO A 2 -6.90 38.53 30.69
CA PRO A 2 -6.58 37.12 30.36
C PRO A 2 -7.71 36.46 29.50
N GLN A 3 -7.73 35.24 28.98
CA GLN A 3 -6.83 34.11 28.69
C GLN A 3 -7.72 33.08 27.93
N SER A 4 -7.28 32.53 26.79
CA SER A 4 -7.31 31.08 26.53
C SER A 4 -6.45 30.77 25.29
N THR A 5 -5.16 30.70 25.55
CA THR A 5 -4.12 30.15 24.68
C THR A 5 -4.19 28.63 24.72
N ALA A 6 -4.56 27.99 23.60
CA ALA A 6 -4.23 26.59 23.32
C ALA A 6 -4.46 26.32 21.83
N ARG A 7 -3.54 25.56 21.21
CA ARG A 7 -3.54 25.04 19.82
C ARG A 7 -2.84 25.89 18.76
N LEU A 8 -1.53 26.01 18.86
CA LEU A 8 -0.65 26.14 17.70
C LEU A 8 0.67 25.43 18.03
N GLU A 9 0.71 24.10 17.93
CA GLU A 9 1.97 23.36 17.89
C GLU A 9 2.52 23.35 16.46
N ILE A 10 3.66 24.01 16.31
CA ILE A 10 4.39 24.30 15.09
C ILE A 10 5.53 23.29 15.00
N TRP A 11 5.48 22.28 14.12
CA TRP A 11 6.58 21.29 13.99
C TRP A 11 7.29 21.24 12.62
N SER A 12 8.41 21.98 12.61
CA SER A 12 9.68 21.90 11.87
C SER A 12 9.82 20.91 10.70
N LEU A 13 9.54 21.37 9.47
CA LEU A 13 10.38 21.07 8.28
C LEU A 13 11.00 22.34 7.66
N THR A 14 10.57 23.53 8.11
CA THR A 14 11.08 24.85 7.70
C THR A 14 12.57 25.10 7.99
N PHE A 15 13.24 24.21 8.75
CA PHE A 15 14.68 24.31 9.01
C PHE A 15 15.57 23.76 7.88
N LEU A 16 15.05 22.88 7.01
CA LEU A 16 15.82 22.43 5.83
C LEU A 16 15.86 23.52 4.74
N ALA A 17 14.80 24.33 4.64
CA ALA A 17 14.69 25.43 3.68
C ALA A 17 15.64 26.62 3.98
N HIS A 18 15.85 26.98 5.25
CA HIS A 18 16.72 28.11 5.63
C HIS A 18 18.23 27.86 5.46
N ALA A 19 18.64 26.62 5.16
CA ALA A 19 20.03 26.30 4.83
C ALA A 19 20.34 26.40 3.33
N SER A 20 19.33 26.63 2.47
CA SER A 20 19.51 26.77 1.02
C SER A 20 20.12 28.11 0.58
N THR A 21 20.28 29.07 1.49
CA THR A 21 20.65 30.46 1.16
C THR A 21 21.89 31.00 1.89
N CYS A 22 22.66 30.16 2.60
CA CYS A 22 23.87 30.64 3.29
C CYS A 22 25.16 30.28 2.54
N HIS A 23 25.50 31.09 1.53
CA HIS A 23 26.90 31.30 1.15
C HIS A 23 27.53 32.34 2.09
N LYS A 24 28.44 31.89 2.98
CA LYS A 24 29.71 32.52 3.43
C LYS A 24 30.09 32.18 4.90
N TYR A 25 31.27 31.57 5.04
CA TYR A 25 32.33 31.68 6.08
C TYR A 25 32.05 31.56 7.60
N THR A 26 32.70 30.55 8.22
CA THR A 26 33.50 30.48 9.50
C THR A 26 33.02 31.22 10.77
N SER A 27 33.07 30.72 12.02
CA SER A 27 34.08 29.91 12.75
C SER A 27 33.60 29.44 14.15
N GLN A 28 34.04 28.23 14.54
CA GLN A 28 34.26 27.65 15.90
C GLN A 28 33.11 27.38 16.92
N PRO A 29 33.21 26.29 17.71
CA PRO A 29 32.15 25.77 18.57
C PRO A 29 32.27 26.25 20.03
N LYS A 30 31.13 26.40 20.73
CA LYS A 30 31.10 26.52 22.19
C LYS A 30 30.28 25.40 22.83
N SER A 31 30.84 24.94 23.94
CA SER A 31 30.54 23.77 24.78
C SER A 31 29.15 23.71 25.39
N LEU A 32 28.62 22.48 25.48
CA LEU A 32 27.54 22.05 26.38
C LEU A 32 28.02 21.99 27.84
N PRO A 33 27.15 22.22 28.84
CA PRO A 33 27.35 21.71 30.19
C PRO A 33 26.55 20.42 30.44
N ASN A 34 27.25 19.50 31.12
CA ASN A 34 26.80 18.22 31.63
C ASN A 34 25.72 18.35 32.73
N LEU A 35 24.81 17.38 32.80
CA LEU A 35 24.25 16.91 34.08
C LEU A 35 23.71 15.48 33.96
N TRP A 36 24.50 14.55 34.49
CA TRP A 36 24.14 13.23 35.00
C TRP A 36 23.96 13.41 36.53
N LYS A 37 22.95 12.88 37.23
CA LYS A 37 22.83 11.48 37.73
C LYS A 37 21.59 11.36 38.69
N PRO A 38 21.26 10.18 39.30
CA PRO A 38 19.92 9.58 39.24
C PRO A 38 19.24 9.37 40.61
N GLY A 39 18.01 8.85 40.61
CA GLY A 39 17.33 8.36 41.82
C GLY A 39 16.34 7.24 41.50
N ILE A 40 16.60 6.06 42.07
CA ILE A 40 15.79 4.83 41.98
C ILE A 40 14.88 4.76 43.21
N ASN A 41 13.59 4.42 43.06
CA ASN A 41 12.96 3.31 43.77
C ASN A 41 11.54 2.98 43.28
N LEU A 42 11.35 1.67 43.11
CA LEU A 42 10.18 0.84 42.77
C LEU A 42 8.86 1.21 43.48
N LEU A 43 7.72 0.93 42.82
CA LEU A 43 6.83 -0.20 43.16
C LEU A 43 5.65 -0.37 42.15
N LEU A 44 5.63 -1.57 41.55
CA LEU A 44 4.49 -2.42 41.13
C LEU A 44 3.16 -1.81 40.65
N GLY A 45 2.78 -2.14 39.41
CA GLY A 45 1.42 -1.98 38.90
C GLY A 45 1.24 -2.33 37.43
N LEU A 46 1.53 -3.58 37.03
CA LEU A 46 1.18 -4.12 35.71
C LEU A 46 -0.35 -4.07 35.51
N LYS A 47 -0.83 -3.11 34.70
CA LYS A 47 -2.14 -3.20 34.04
C LYS A 47 -2.00 -2.81 32.58
N ARG A 48 -2.08 -3.82 31.71
CA ARG A 48 -2.45 -3.66 30.29
C ARG A 48 -3.84 -3.02 30.25
N HIS A 49 -3.90 -1.71 30.03
CA HIS A 49 -5.14 -1.00 29.78
C HIS A 49 -5.41 -0.98 28.28
N TYR A 50 -6.16 -1.98 27.81
CA TYR A 50 -6.95 -1.83 26.59
C TYR A 50 -8.11 -0.90 26.91
N PHE A 51 -8.01 0.37 26.50
CA PHE A 51 -9.17 1.25 26.50
C PHE A 51 -9.83 1.21 25.13
N THR A 52 -11.00 0.60 25.14
CA THR A 52 -12.07 0.72 24.15
C THR A 52 -12.34 2.21 23.85
N ARG A 53 -12.19 2.62 22.59
CA ARG A 53 -12.67 3.94 22.16
C ARG A 53 -14.20 3.91 22.11
N LYS A 54 -14.79 4.73 22.99
CA LYS A 54 -16.19 5.13 22.96
C LYS A 54 -16.48 5.85 21.63
N TRP A 55 -17.49 5.36 20.93
CA TRP A 55 -18.04 5.95 19.72
C TRP A 55 -18.64 7.32 20.02
N TYR A 56 -18.22 8.37 19.31
CA TYR A 56 -19.00 9.58 19.19
C TYR A 56 -20.03 9.36 18.07
N HIS A 57 -21.28 9.11 18.46
CA HIS A 57 -22.41 9.30 17.56
C HIS A 57 -22.51 10.80 17.24
N SER A 58 -22.27 11.18 15.99
CA SER A 58 -22.79 12.45 15.47
C SER A 58 -24.29 12.27 15.32
N SER A 59 -25.06 12.88 16.23
CA SER A 59 -26.51 12.87 16.21
C SER A 59 -27.02 13.45 14.89
N ALA A 60 -27.74 12.63 14.14
CA ALA A 60 -28.58 13.07 13.04
C ALA A 60 -29.70 13.96 13.60
N ALA A 61 -29.70 15.23 13.23
CA ALA A 61 -30.85 16.11 13.46
C ALA A 61 -31.93 15.77 12.44
N THR A 62 -32.96 15.06 12.90
CA THR A 62 -34.26 14.94 12.24
C THR A 62 -34.96 16.29 12.25
N VAL A 63 -35.14 16.89 11.08
CA VAL A 63 -36.05 18.03 10.87
C VAL A 63 -37.36 17.48 10.32
N THR A 64 -38.44 17.67 11.07
CA THR A 64 -39.83 17.36 10.71
C THR A 64 -40.42 18.44 9.79
N PRO A 65 -41.44 18.12 8.95
CA PRO A 65 -41.96 19.03 7.94
C PRO A 65 -43.33 19.63 8.29
N GLU A 66 -43.44 20.94 8.48
CA GLU A 66 -44.67 21.77 8.40
C GLU A 66 -44.19 23.22 8.10
N SER A 67 -44.77 24.10 7.29
CA SER A 67 -46.07 24.25 6.64
C SER A 67 -45.95 25.27 5.48
N MET A 68 -46.99 25.38 4.65
CA MET A 68 -47.13 26.20 3.44
C MET A 68 -46.79 27.70 3.56
N GLY A 69 -46.22 28.25 2.47
CA GLY A 69 -46.13 29.70 2.20
C GLY A 69 -45.79 29.96 0.72
N SER A 70 -46.52 30.87 0.09
CA SER A 70 -46.73 31.11 -1.34
C SER A 70 -45.56 31.65 -2.17
N CYS A 71 -45.66 31.44 -3.50
CA CYS A 71 -44.78 31.84 -4.60
C CYS A 71 -44.42 33.33 -4.68
N SER A 72 -43.22 33.61 -5.24
CA SER A 72 -43.04 34.69 -6.23
C SER A 72 -41.90 34.32 -7.18
N GLU A 73 -42.16 34.51 -8.48
CA GLU A 73 -41.25 34.31 -9.61
C GLU A 73 -40.16 35.39 -9.60
N GLY A 74 -38.91 34.98 -9.82
CA GLY A 74 -37.77 35.88 -9.94
C GLY A 74 -36.61 35.20 -10.65
N ASP A 75 -36.50 35.48 -11.95
CA ASP A 75 -35.34 35.41 -12.85
C ASP A 75 -34.26 34.35 -12.57
N PHE A 76 -34.33 33.26 -13.34
CA PHE A 76 -33.23 32.32 -13.54
C PHE A 76 -32.07 33.01 -14.27
N GLU A 77 -31.08 33.51 -13.52
CA GLU A 77 -29.74 33.69 -14.05
C GLU A 77 -29.16 32.31 -14.40
N ILE A 78 -29.07 32.06 -15.71
CA ILE A 78 -28.42 30.89 -16.30
C ILE A 78 -26.94 30.95 -15.89
N GLN A 79 -26.55 30.17 -14.88
CA GLN A 79 -25.14 29.87 -14.67
C GLN A 79 -24.61 29.13 -15.90
N PRO A 80 -23.41 29.47 -16.42
CA PRO A 80 -22.82 28.75 -17.53
C PRO A 80 -22.61 27.27 -17.15
N PRO A 81 -22.74 26.33 -18.10
CA PRO A 81 -22.67 24.91 -17.79
C PRO A 81 -21.28 24.55 -17.22
N PRO A 82 -21.19 23.65 -16.22
CA PRO A 82 -19.92 23.24 -15.65
C PRO A 82 -19.09 22.48 -16.68
N GLU A 83 -17.81 22.83 -16.78
CA GLU A 83 -16.82 22.27 -17.72
C GLU A 83 -16.91 20.74 -17.85
N THR A 84 -17.41 20.29 -19.00
CA THR A 84 -17.35 18.89 -19.43
C THR A 84 -15.87 18.49 -19.50
N HIS A 85 -15.44 17.59 -18.62
CA HIS A 85 -14.11 16.98 -18.75
C HIS A 85 -14.15 16.10 -20.00
N SER A 86 -13.80 16.67 -21.14
CA SER A 86 -13.73 15.92 -22.39
C SER A 86 -12.68 14.82 -22.25
N LYS A 87 -12.89 13.71 -22.96
CA LYS A 87 -11.96 12.59 -23.05
C LYS A 87 -10.52 13.05 -23.35
N GLU A 88 -10.39 14.14 -24.10
CA GLU A 88 -9.13 14.82 -24.44
C GLU A 88 -8.39 15.33 -23.19
N LYS A 89 -9.08 16.00 -22.26
CA LYS A 89 -8.47 16.49 -21.00
C LYS A 89 -7.91 15.37 -20.13
N LEU A 90 -8.51 14.17 -20.17
CA LEU A 90 -7.97 12.98 -19.48
C LEU A 90 -6.74 12.45 -20.21
N LEU A 91 -6.77 12.42 -21.53
CA LEU A 91 -5.64 12.01 -22.36
C LEU A 91 -4.44 12.97 -22.24
N GLU A 92 -4.67 14.25 -21.95
CA GLU A 92 -3.65 15.27 -21.68
C GLU A 92 -2.93 15.07 -20.33
N LEU A 93 -3.50 14.30 -19.39
CA LEU A 93 -2.83 14.06 -18.10
C LEU A 93 -1.49 13.35 -18.27
N VAL A 94 -1.37 12.49 -19.29
CA VAL A 94 -0.15 11.73 -19.60
C VAL A 94 0.42 12.24 -20.92
N ASP A 95 1.72 12.53 -20.97
CA ASP A 95 2.35 12.99 -22.22
C ASP A 95 2.15 11.97 -23.36
N GLN A 96 1.88 12.49 -24.55
CA GLN A 96 1.70 11.71 -25.77
C GLN A 96 2.87 11.99 -26.72
N TYR A 97 3.62 10.96 -27.08
CA TYR A 97 4.57 11.00 -28.19
C TYR A 97 3.87 10.46 -29.46
N ASN A 98 4.33 10.92 -30.64
CA ASN A 98 3.65 10.81 -31.95
C ASN A 98 2.93 9.47 -32.23
N GLU A 99 1.79 9.57 -32.92
CA GLU A 99 0.83 8.50 -33.19
C GLU A 99 1.39 7.30 -33.98
N ASP A 100 2.52 7.45 -34.67
CA ASP A 100 3.05 6.45 -35.63
C ASP A 100 3.54 5.14 -34.96
N LEU A 101 3.86 5.14 -33.67
CA LEU A 101 4.23 3.93 -32.91
C LEU A 101 3.07 3.32 -32.11
N SER A 102 1.92 4.02 -32.05
CA SER A 102 0.75 3.54 -31.31
C SER A 102 0.07 2.36 -32.00
N SER A 103 0.22 2.23 -33.33
CA SER A 103 -0.37 1.12 -34.09
C SER A 103 0.18 -0.22 -33.65
N ASP A 104 1.48 -0.36 -33.43
CA ASP A 104 2.12 -1.65 -33.13
C ASP A 104 1.66 -2.28 -31.81
N TYR A 105 1.25 -1.44 -30.85
CA TYR A 105 0.66 -1.89 -29.58
C TYR A 105 -0.83 -2.24 -29.72
N SER A 106 -1.55 -1.57 -30.64
CA SER A 106 -2.96 -1.83 -30.98
C SER A 106 -3.15 -3.02 -31.93
N THR A 107 -2.23 -3.28 -32.88
CA THR A 107 -2.30 -4.41 -33.82
C THR A 107 -2.10 -5.75 -33.10
N LYS A 108 -1.40 -5.78 -31.95
CA LYS A 108 -1.40 -6.94 -31.04
C LYS A 108 -2.71 -7.15 -30.30
N LEU A 109 -3.63 -6.19 -30.33
CA LEU A 109 -4.98 -6.28 -29.74
C LEU A 109 -6.05 -6.73 -30.75
N GLU A 110 -5.79 -6.67 -32.05
CA GLU A 110 -6.70 -7.19 -33.09
C GLU A 110 -6.51 -8.70 -33.27
N TYR A 111 -6.93 -9.47 -32.26
CA TYR A 111 -7.33 -10.85 -32.50
C TYR A 111 -8.81 -10.84 -32.90
N GLY A 112 -9.07 -11.31 -34.12
CA GLY A 112 -10.38 -11.25 -34.77
C GLY A 112 -11.52 -11.69 -33.86
N MET A 113 -12.36 -10.73 -33.46
CA MET A 113 -13.68 -11.03 -32.93
C MET A 113 -14.58 -11.41 -34.10
N SER A 114 -14.47 -12.66 -34.55
CA SER A 114 -15.55 -13.30 -35.29
C SER A 114 -16.68 -13.59 -34.30
N HIS A 115 -17.73 -12.76 -34.35
CA HIS A 115 -19.01 -13.08 -33.75
C HIS A 115 -19.61 -14.28 -34.49
N GLU A 116 -19.24 -15.50 -34.08
CA GLU A 116 -20.07 -16.66 -34.30
C GLU A 116 -20.95 -16.84 -33.07
N HIS A 117 -22.23 -16.53 -33.23
CA HIS A 117 -23.27 -17.00 -32.31
C HIS A 117 -23.28 -18.53 -32.38
N SER A 118 -22.57 -19.20 -31.48
CA SER A 118 -22.83 -20.61 -31.22
C SER A 118 -24.08 -20.67 -30.33
N ASP A 119 -25.19 -21.08 -30.94
CA ASP A 119 -26.37 -21.55 -30.22
C ASP A 119 -25.94 -22.72 -29.30
N GLY A 120 -25.79 -22.41 -28.01
CA GLY A 120 -25.52 -23.40 -26.99
C GLY A 120 -26.79 -24.20 -26.75
N SER A 121 -26.78 -25.46 -27.17
CA SER A 121 -27.79 -26.46 -26.87
C SER A 121 -28.19 -26.44 -25.39
N ASN A 122 -29.48 -26.22 -25.14
CA ASN A 122 -30.10 -26.45 -23.84
C ASN A 122 -29.97 -27.94 -23.47
N HIS A 123 -28.91 -28.29 -22.74
CA HIS A 123 -28.89 -29.52 -21.99
C HIS A 123 -29.53 -29.27 -20.63
N VAL A 124 -30.80 -29.66 -20.54
CA VAL A 124 -31.47 -29.97 -19.27
C VAL A 124 -30.68 -31.09 -18.62
N VAL A 125 -29.88 -30.77 -17.61
CA VAL A 125 -29.36 -31.75 -16.66
C VAL A 125 -30.36 -31.81 -15.53
N THR A 126 -31.27 -32.75 -15.62
CA THR A 126 -31.88 -33.38 -14.45
C THR A 126 -30.80 -34.23 -13.79
N ASP A 127 -30.31 -33.81 -12.63
CA ASP A 127 -30.26 -34.70 -11.48
C ASP A 127 -30.11 -33.87 -10.21
N GLU A 128 -31.18 -33.86 -9.41
CA GLU A 128 -31.16 -33.47 -8.02
C GLU A 128 -30.25 -34.44 -7.26
N SER A 129 -28.98 -34.08 -7.09
CA SER A 129 -28.20 -34.59 -5.95
C SER A 129 -28.35 -33.60 -4.80
N THR A 130 -29.53 -33.60 -4.16
CA THR A 130 -29.66 -33.10 -2.80
C THR A 130 -28.70 -33.90 -1.93
N CYS A 131 -27.53 -33.35 -1.62
CA CYS A 131 -26.69 -33.88 -0.55
C CYS A 131 -27.44 -33.65 0.76
N GLU A 132 -28.25 -34.64 1.17
CA GLU A 132 -28.67 -34.84 2.54
C GLU A 132 -27.42 -35.03 3.41
N TRP A 133 -26.90 -33.93 3.94
CA TRP A 133 -26.04 -34.00 5.11
C TRP A 133 -26.94 -34.23 6.32
N SER A 134 -26.96 -35.49 6.75
CA SER A 134 -27.55 -35.93 8.01
C SER A 134 -27.04 -35.08 9.18
N SER A 135 -28.01 -34.61 9.97
CA SER A 135 -27.96 -34.00 11.31
C SER A 135 -26.58 -33.60 11.85
N THR A 136 -26.41 -32.30 12.13
CA THR A 136 -25.33 -31.76 12.96
C THR A 136 -25.14 -32.64 14.20
N PRO A 137 -23.92 -33.18 14.47
CA PRO A 137 -23.68 -33.98 15.66
C PRO A 137 -24.11 -33.19 16.90
N THR A 138 -24.76 -33.87 17.84
CA THR A 138 -25.14 -33.32 19.15
C THR A 138 -23.91 -32.70 19.79
N ALA A 139 -23.78 -31.38 19.67
CA ALA A 139 -22.55 -30.69 20.03
C ALA A 139 -22.46 -30.57 21.54
N ASP A 140 -21.32 -30.98 22.11
CA ASP A 140 -21.01 -30.73 23.52
C ASP A 140 -21.23 -29.24 23.85
N PRO A 141 -21.72 -28.90 25.06
CA PRO A 141 -21.97 -27.50 25.46
C PRO A 141 -20.75 -26.58 25.21
N SER A 142 -19.53 -27.11 25.39
CA SER A 142 -18.27 -26.39 25.13
C SER A 142 -18.07 -26.00 23.65
N VAL A 143 -18.43 -26.90 22.72
CA VAL A 143 -18.33 -26.63 21.27
C VAL A 143 -19.37 -25.61 20.86
N THR A 144 -20.60 -25.72 21.38
CA THR A 144 -21.66 -24.73 21.08
C THR A 144 -21.30 -23.33 21.58
N GLU A 145 -20.66 -23.22 22.73
CA GLU A 145 -20.16 -21.95 23.27
C GLU A 145 -19.03 -21.39 22.40
N SER A 146 -18.09 -22.22 21.96
CA SER A 146 -17.00 -21.82 21.06
C SER A 146 -17.52 -21.36 19.70
N LEU A 147 -18.53 -22.02 19.15
CA LEU A 147 -19.20 -21.61 17.91
C LEU A 147 -19.95 -20.28 18.06
N LYS A 148 -20.65 -20.06 19.19
CA LYS A 148 -21.28 -18.77 19.49
C LYS A 148 -20.24 -17.65 19.56
N ARG A 149 -19.13 -17.89 20.26
CA ARG A 149 -18.01 -16.94 20.34
C ARG A 149 -17.43 -16.64 18.97
N LEU A 150 -17.26 -17.67 18.13
CA LEU A 150 -16.77 -17.49 16.76
C LEU A 150 -17.73 -16.62 15.93
N LYS A 151 -19.04 -16.88 15.99
CA LYS A 151 -20.04 -16.06 15.27
C LYS A 151 -20.03 -14.60 15.74
N ILE A 152 -19.95 -14.37 17.05
CA ILE A 152 -19.84 -13.02 17.62
C ILE A 152 -18.55 -12.34 17.15
N ALA A 153 -17.41 -13.04 17.16
CA ALA A 153 -16.14 -12.50 16.72
C ALA A 153 -16.14 -12.15 15.23
N LEU A 154 -16.80 -12.97 14.38
CA LEU A 154 -16.94 -12.69 12.95
C LEU A 154 -17.79 -11.45 12.66
N GLU A 155 -18.76 -11.12 13.52
CA GLU A 155 -19.62 -9.94 13.36
C GLU A 155 -19.03 -8.66 13.98
N LYS A 156 -18.43 -8.76 15.17
CA LYS A 156 -18.01 -7.60 15.97
C LYS A 156 -16.51 -7.32 15.91
N ASP A 157 -15.69 -8.38 15.94
CA ASP A 157 -14.24 -8.29 16.07
C ASP A 157 -13.53 -8.65 14.75
N SER A 158 -14.15 -8.34 13.61
CA SER A 158 -13.64 -8.69 12.27
C SER A 158 -12.26 -8.11 11.95
N GLU A 159 -11.78 -7.17 12.77
CA GLU A 159 -10.44 -6.56 12.67
C GLU A 159 -9.35 -7.39 13.39
N ASN A 160 -9.71 -8.16 14.43
CA ASN A 160 -8.76 -8.99 15.17
C ASN A 160 -8.68 -10.42 14.61
N LEU A 161 -7.91 -10.56 13.54
CA LEU A 161 -7.76 -11.82 12.82
C LEU A 161 -7.06 -12.92 13.63
N ASP A 162 -6.18 -12.55 14.58
CA ASP A 162 -5.53 -13.48 15.51
C ASP A 162 -6.57 -14.16 16.41
N LEU A 163 -7.41 -13.34 17.04
CA LEU A 163 -8.46 -13.82 17.93
C LEU A 163 -9.45 -14.73 17.19
N VAL A 164 -9.90 -14.33 15.99
CA VAL A 164 -10.82 -15.13 15.17
C VAL A 164 -10.19 -16.49 14.83
N PHE A 165 -8.91 -16.50 14.44
CA PHE A 165 -8.20 -17.73 14.09
C PHE A 165 -7.94 -18.63 15.30
N ASP A 166 -7.63 -18.05 16.47
CA ASP A 166 -7.42 -18.81 17.70
C ASP A 166 -8.72 -19.45 18.21
N ILE A 167 -9.85 -18.74 18.11
CA ILE A 167 -11.18 -19.30 18.42
C ILE A 167 -11.48 -20.45 17.47
N TYR A 168 -11.22 -20.29 16.16
CA TYR A 168 -11.37 -21.40 15.21
C TYR A 168 -10.48 -22.59 15.59
N ARG A 169 -9.22 -22.37 15.97
CA ARG A 169 -8.29 -23.43 16.38
C ARG A 169 -8.70 -24.15 17.68
N SER A 170 -9.43 -23.48 18.56
CA SER A 170 -9.95 -24.09 19.79
C SER A 170 -11.05 -25.13 19.53
N LEU A 171 -11.64 -25.15 18.34
CA LEU A 171 -12.60 -26.19 17.96
C LEU A 171 -11.89 -27.56 17.84
N PRO A 172 -12.55 -28.65 18.27
CA PRO A 172 -12.03 -30.00 18.09
C PRO A 172 -11.84 -30.35 16.61
N ASN A 173 -10.87 -31.20 16.30
CA ASN A 173 -10.69 -31.74 14.95
C ASN A 173 -11.74 -32.85 14.68
N PRO A 174 -12.39 -32.90 13.50
CA PRO A 174 -12.24 -31.98 12.36
C PRO A 174 -13.14 -30.73 12.47
N ARG A 175 -12.50 -29.54 12.50
CA ARG A 175 -13.12 -28.26 12.88
C ARG A 175 -14.23 -27.81 11.94
N ALA A 176 -14.00 -27.91 10.64
CA ALA A 176 -14.93 -27.37 9.64
C ALA A 176 -16.26 -28.13 9.55
N LYS A 177 -16.35 -29.33 10.15
CA LYS A 177 -17.61 -30.09 10.27
C LYS A 177 -18.64 -29.38 11.15
N TYR A 178 -18.18 -28.57 12.11
CA TYR A 178 -19.05 -27.87 13.05
C TYR A 178 -19.57 -26.53 12.52
N LEU A 179 -19.09 -26.09 11.35
CA LEU A 179 -19.42 -24.79 10.78
C LEU A 179 -20.51 -24.93 9.71
N ASP A 180 -21.54 -24.09 9.81
CA ASP A 180 -22.50 -23.89 8.73
C ASP A 180 -21.86 -23.21 7.51
N GLU A 181 -22.48 -23.39 6.35
CA GLU A 181 -22.01 -22.80 5.07
C GLU A 181 -21.81 -21.29 5.14
N GLU A 182 -22.77 -20.56 5.71
CA GLU A 182 -22.68 -19.11 5.85
C GLU A 182 -21.48 -18.71 6.73
N THR A 183 -21.30 -19.38 7.88
CA THR A 183 -20.17 -19.13 8.77
C THR A 183 -18.84 -19.49 8.12
N ARG A 184 -18.77 -20.55 7.30
CA ARG A 184 -17.57 -20.92 6.53
C ARG A 184 -17.16 -19.82 5.54
N HIS A 185 -18.12 -19.32 4.75
CA HIS A 185 -17.86 -18.23 3.80
C HIS A 185 -17.50 -16.93 4.51
N LYS A 186 -18.18 -16.58 5.62
CA LYS A 186 -17.85 -15.41 6.44
C LYS A 186 -16.45 -15.52 7.04
N LEU A 187 -16.07 -16.69 7.55
CA LEU A 187 -14.74 -16.93 8.12
C LEU A 187 -13.64 -16.68 7.07
N LEU A 188 -13.74 -17.31 5.90
CA LEU A 188 -12.77 -17.08 4.82
C LEU A 188 -12.82 -15.63 4.33
N HIS A 189 -14.00 -15.01 4.27
CA HIS A 189 -14.11 -13.59 3.92
C HIS A 189 -13.34 -12.70 4.91
N VAL A 190 -13.58 -12.83 6.22
CA VAL A 190 -12.91 -12.03 7.26
C VAL A 190 -11.39 -12.27 7.24
N LEU A 191 -10.94 -13.52 7.15
CA LEU A 191 -9.51 -13.84 7.04
C LEU A 191 -8.86 -13.27 5.76
N SER A 192 -9.64 -12.96 4.72
CA SER A 192 -9.16 -12.30 3.50
C SER A 192 -8.98 -10.78 3.63
N LEU A 193 -9.57 -10.15 4.64
CA LEU A 193 -9.59 -8.70 4.84
C LEU A 193 -8.30 -8.19 5.49
N VAL A 194 -7.18 -8.38 4.80
CA VAL A 194 -5.86 -7.99 5.27
C VAL A 194 -5.34 -6.81 4.44
N GLU A 195 -4.74 -5.80 5.09
CA GLU A 195 -4.10 -4.68 4.38
C GLU A 195 -2.85 -5.15 3.63
N PHE A 196 -1.98 -5.90 4.30
CA PHE A 196 -0.74 -6.46 3.75
C PHE A 196 -0.72 -7.98 3.92
N LYS A 197 -0.66 -8.71 2.82
CA LYS A 197 -0.51 -10.16 2.84
C LYS A 197 0.88 -10.51 3.36
N SER A 198 0.95 -10.90 4.63
CA SER A 198 2.14 -11.49 5.26
C SER A 198 2.12 -13.00 5.13
N GLU A 199 3.27 -13.63 5.39
CA GLU A 199 3.37 -15.09 5.52
C GLU A 199 2.39 -15.63 6.58
N ASP A 200 2.30 -14.99 7.75
CA ASP A 200 1.37 -15.38 8.81
C ASP A 200 -0.09 -15.32 8.34
N SER A 201 -0.48 -14.25 7.64
CA SER A 201 -1.84 -14.11 7.12
C SER A 201 -2.17 -15.17 6.06
N MET A 202 -1.19 -15.51 5.21
CA MET A 202 -1.31 -16.59 4.24
C MET A 202 -1.47 -17.94 4.94
N LEU A 203 -0.62 -18.25 5.93
CA LEU A 203 -0.67 -19.52 6.65
C LEU A 203 -2.00 -19.71 7.37
N ARG A 204 -2.54 -18.66 8.00
CA ARG A 204 -3.89 -18.71 8.62
C ARG A 204 -4.95 -19.07 7.59
N TYR A 205 -5.01 -18.31 6.49
CA TYR A 205 -6.00 -18.54 5.45
C TYR A 205 -5.89 -19.94 4.83
N LEU A 206 -4.68 -20.35 4.47
CA LEU A 206 -4.43 -21.66 3.85
C LEU A 206 -4.67 -22.82 4.81
N SER A 207 -4.49 -22.64 6.11
CA SER A 207 -4.81 -23.69 7.09
C SER A 207 -6.32 -23.99 7.15
N VAL A 208 -7.17 -22.96 7.10
CA VAL A 208 -8.63 -23.14 7.03
C VAL A 208 -9.05 -23.78 5.70
N VAL A 209 -8.46 -23.31 4.60
CA VAL A 209 -8.66 -23.92 3.27
C VAL A 209 -8.24 -25.39 3.26
N HIS A 210 -7.14 -25.73 3.92
CA HIS A 210 -6.67 -27.11 4.04
C HIS A 210 -7.65 -27.98 4.84
N ASP A 211 -8.15 -27.49 5.98
CA ASP A 211 -9.18 -28.18 6.77
C ASP A 211 -10.46 -28.44 5.93
N PHE A 212 -10.85 -27.50 5.06
CA PHE A 212 -12.03 -27.64 4.20
C PHE A 212 -11.79 -28.70 3.11
N LYS A 213 -10.60 -28.68 2.49
CA LYS A 213 -10.21 -29.67 1.48
C LYS A 213 -10.11 -31.09 2.06
N LEU A 214 -9.56 -31.24 3.27
CA LEU A 214 -9.49 -32.54 3.95
C LEU A 214 -10.86 -33.18 4.17
N LEU A 215 -11.90 -32.36 4.34
CA LEU A 215 -13.28 -32.81 4.51
C LEU A 215 -14.07 -32.90 3.20
N GLY A 216 -13.45 -32.62 2.05
CA GLY A 216 -14.13 -32.61 0.75
C GLY A 216 -15.13 -31.46 0.59
N ILE A 217 -15.00 -30.39 1.36
CA ILE A 217 -15.84 -29.19 1.23
C ILE A 217 -15.38 -28.40 -0.01
N SER A 218 -16.29 -28.20 -0.96
CA SER A 218 -16.03 -27.37 -2.13
C SER A 218 -15.86 -25.90 -1.75
N LEU A 219 -14.81 -25.26 -2.24
CA LEU A 219 -14.59 -23.82 -2.12
C LEU A 219 -15.25 -23.09 -3.29
N SER A 220 -15.71 -21.87 -3.06
CA SER A 220 -16.21 -20.96 -4.10
C SER A 220 -15.08 -20.36 -4.93
N LEU A 221 -15.41 -19.87 -6.13
CA LEU A 221 -14.43 -19.23 -7.03
C LEU A 221 -13.72 -18.05 -6.34
N SER A 222 -14.44 -17.27 -5.54
CA SER A 222 -13.87 -16.14 -4.81
C SER A 222 -12.85 -16.56 -3.73
N GLU A 223 -13.06 -17.71 -3.10
CA GLU A 223 -12.17 -18.27 -2.09
C GLU A 223 -10.91 -18.85 -2.72
N TRP A 224 -11.04 -19.54 -3.87
CA TRP A 224 -9.88 -19.95 -4.65
C TRP A 224 -9.05 -18.75 -5.14
N ASN A 225 -9.70 -17.74 -5.70
CA ASN A 225 -9.03 -16.51 -6.13
C ASN A 225 -8.28 -15.87 -4.95
N THR A 226 -8.90 -15.84 -3.78
CA THR A 226 -8.25 -15.33 -2.56
C THR A 226 -7.05 -16.18 -2.15
N ALA A 227 -7.18 -17.51 -2.18
CA ALA A 227 -6.12 -18.45 -1.85
C ALA A 227 -4.91 -18.32 -2.78
N ILE A 228 -5.15 -18.29 -4.10
CA ILE A 228 -4.13 -18.04 -5.13
C ILE A 228 -3.47 -16.68 -4.89
N SER A 229 -4.26 -15.66 -4.52
CA SER A 229 -3.77 -14.32 -4.26
C SER A 229 -2.93 -14.18 -2.99
N PHE A 230 -3.15 -15.03 -1.97
CA PHE A 230 -2.28 -15.12 -0.79
C PHE A 230 -0.93 -15.70 -1.17
N VAL A 231 -0.93 -16.86 -1.84
CA VAL A 231 0.31 -17.51 -2.31
C VAL A 231 1.10 -16.61 -3.25
N ALA A 232 0.42 -15.88 -4.14
CA ALA A 232 1.06 -14.96 -5.07
C ALA A 232 1.77 -13.75 -4.41
N ARG A 233 1.25 -13.26 -3.26
CA ARG A 233 1.59 -11.92 -2.74
C ARG A 233 2.04 -11.86 -1.29
N HIS A 234 2.20 -13.00 -0.62
CA HIS A 234 2.68 -13.06 0.77
C HIS A 234 4.12 -12.53 0.93
N ALA A 235 4.95 -12.68 -0.11
CA ALA A 235 6.33 -12.24 -0.12
C ALA A 235 6.48 -10.81 -0.66
N ARG A 236 7.46 -10.07 -0.10
CA ARG A 236 7.83 -8.73 -0.58
C ARG A 236 8.43 -8.77 -1.98
N THR A 237 9.27 -9.76 -2.25
CA THR A 237 9.87 -10.01 -3.57
C THR A 237 9.25 -11.28 -4.13
N THR A 238 8.70 -11.20 -5.34
CA THR A 238 8.11 -12.35 -6.02
C THR A 238 9.19 -13.08 -6.82
N THR A 239 9.33 -14.37 -6.59
CA THR A 239 10.28 -15.24 -7.27
C THR A 239 9.55 -16.28 -8.12
N THR A 240 10.29 -17.24 -8.67
CA THR A 240 9.70 -18.36 -9.41
C THR A 240 8.86 -19.27 -8.53
N LEU A 241 9.17 -19.34 -7.22
CA LEU A 241 8.45 -20.19 -6.28
C LEU A 241 6.98 -19.78 -6.15
N GLU A 242 6.72 -18.48 -5.99
CA GLU A 242 5.36 -17.95 -5.87
C GLU A 242 4.59 -18.16 -7.17
N VAL A 243 5.24 -17.98 -8.32
CA VAL A 243 4.62 -18.23 -9.64
C VAL A 243 4.21 -19.70 -9.77
N GLU A 244 5.12 -20.63 -9.47
CA GLU A 244 4.84 -22.07 -9.54
C GLU A 244 3.74 -22.49 -8.57
N ALA A 245 3.76 -21.95 -7.35
CA ALA A 245 2.74 -22.23 -6.34
C ALA A 245 1.37 -21.68 -6.74
N SER A 246 1.30 -20.46 -7.29
CA SER A 246 0.06 -19.89 -7.84
C SER A 246 -0.48 -20.70 -9.01
N LEU A 247 0.37 -21.13 -9.94
CA LEU A 247 -0.03 -21.98 -11.07
C LEU A 247 -0.49 -23.36 -10.60
N ARG A 248 0.13 -23.93 -9.56
CA ARG A 248 -0.29 -25.20 -8.97
C ARG A 248 -1.68 -25.10 -8.36
N MET A 249 -1.95 -24.04 -7.59
CA MET A 249 -3.28 -23.81 -7.01
C MET A 249 -4.34 -23.56 -8.07
N TRP A 250 -4.01 -22.84 -9.14
CA TRP A 250 -4.90 -22.65 -10.28
C TRP A 250 -5.21 -23.99 -10.99
N LYS A 251 -4.20 -24.82 -11.24
CA LYS A 251 -4.41 -26.17 -11.81
C LYS A 251 -5.28 -27.05 -10.91
N GLU A 252 -5.10 -26.98 -9.59
CA GLU A 252 -5.95 -27.69 -8.64
C GLU A 252 -7.41 -27.20 -8.70
N MET A 253 -7.62 -25.89 -8.79
CA MET A 253 -8.95 -25.29 -8.93
C MET A 253 -9.67 -25.77 -10.20
N GLU A 254 -8.99 -25.79 -11.36
CA GLU A 254 -9.62 -26.20 -12.62
C GLU A 254 -9.76 -27.73 -12.72
N ASN A 255 -8.73 -28.49 -12.38
CA ASN A 255 -8.70 -29.94 -12.63
C ASN A 255 -9.36 -30.75 -11.52
N SER A 256 -9.14 -30.39 -10.25
CA SER A 256 -9.62 -31.18 -9.12
C SER A 256 -10.98 -30.69 -8.61
N ALA A 257 -11.18 -29.37 -8.60
CA ALA A 257 -12.45 -28.77 -8.17
C ALA A 257 -13.43 -28.48 -9.31
N GLY A 258 -13.01 -28.65 -10.58
CA GLY A 258 -13.88 -28.45 -11.75
C GLY A 258 -14.30 -26.99 -11.98
N MET A 259 -13.64 -26.03 -11.32
CA MET A 259 -14.00 -24.61 -11.40
C MET A 259 -13.10 -23.85 -12.36
N LYS A 260 -13.68 -23.32 -13.43
CA LYS A 260 -12.95 -22.53 -14.43
C LYS A 260 -12.56 -21.17 -13.86
N GLY A 261 -11.31 -20.75 -14.11
CA GLY A 261 -10.83 -19.44 -13.71
C GLY A 261 -11.54 -18.30 -14.45
N ASP A 262 -11.77 -17.18 -13.74
CA ASP A 262 -12.35 -15.96 -14.28
C ASP A 262 -11.29 -14.88 -14.51
N GLY A 263 -11.73 -13.69 -14.94
CA GLY A 263 -10.83 -12.55 -15.13
C GLY A 263 -10.05 -12.16 -13.87
N VAL A 264 -10.56 -12.45 -12.67
CA VAL A 264 -9.84 -12.21 -11.41
C VAL A 264 -8.73 -13.23 -11.22
N THR A 265 -8.99 -14.52 -11.49
CA THR A 265 -7.97 -15.59 -11.46
C THR A 265 -6.79 -15.22 -12.35
N PHE A 266 -7.07 -14.90 -13.62
CA PHE A 266 -6.00 -14.60 -14.57
C PHE A 266 -5.30 -13.27 -14.29
N HIS A 267 -6.00 -12.28 -13.72
CA HIS A 267 -5.34 -11.06 -13.23
C HIS A 267 -4.32 -11.35 -12.13
N ILE A 268 -4.64 -12.24 -11.19
CA ILE A 268 -3.70 -12.63 -10.12
C ILE A 268 -2.49 -13.37 -10.70
N LEU A 269 -2.71 -14.32 -11.62
CA LEU A 269 -1.64 -15.06 -12.30
C LEU A 269 -0.75 -14.13 -13.13
N PHE A 270 -1.35 -13.13 -13.77
CA PHE A 270 -0.63 -12.11 -14.51
C PHE A 270 0.23 -11.23 -13.60
N ASP A 271 -0.33 -10.74 -12.48
CA ASP A 271 0.37 -9.89 -11.49
C ASP A 271 1.61 -10.63 -10.94
N VAL A 272 1.46 -11.91 -10.54
CA VAL A 272 2.59 -12.69 -10.01
C VAL A 272 3.67 -12.95 -11.07
N ALA A 273 3.28 -13.26 -12.32
CA ALA A 273 4.23 -13.45 -13.41
C ALA A 273 5.01 -12.16 -13.73
N CYS A 274 4.34 -11.01 -13.76
CA CYS A 274 4.98 -9.71 -13.97
C CYS A 274 5.97 -9.37 -12.85
N ARG A 275 5.56 -9.53 -11.60
CA ARG A 275 6.41 -9.24 -10.44
C ARG A 275 7.64 -10.16 -10.37
N ALA A 276 7.54 -11.39 -10.86
CA ALA A 276 8.65 -12.32 -11.01
C ALA A 276 9.52 -12.09 -12.26
N GLY A 277 9.20 -11.08 -13.09
CA GLY A 277 9.91 -10.80 -14.34
C GLY A 277 9.69 -11.84 -15.44
N LYS A 278 8.68 -12.71 -15.33
CA LYS A 278 8.35 -13.75 -16.30
C LYS A 278 7.41 -13.21 -17.38
N PHE A 279 7.88 -12.22 -18.15
CA PHE A 279 7.05 -11.49 -19.11
C PHE A 279 6.44 -12.38 -20.21
N ALA A 280 7.17 -13.39 -20.70
CA ALA A 280 6.63 -14.33 -21.69
C ALA A 280 5.45 -15.14 -21.13
N LEU A 281 5.52 -15.58 -19.86
CA LEU A 281 4.41 -16.22 -19.17
C LEU A 281 3.22 -15.27 -19.01
N ALA A 282 3.51 -14.01 -18.67
CA ALA A 282 2.48 -12.98 -18.53
C ALA A 282 1.74 -12.73 -19.86
N GLU A 283 2.46 -12.70 -21.00
CA GLU A 283 1.85 -12.63 -22.33
C GLU A 283 1.03 -13.88 -22.66
N MET A 284 1.53 -15.09 -22.38
CA MET A 284 0.76 -16.33 -22.57
C MET A 284 -0.54 -16.36 -21.75
N ILE A 285 -0.49 -15.88 -20.50
CA ILE A 285 -1.67 -15.75 -19.64
C ILE A 285 -2.74 -14.85 -20.29
N TYR A 286 -2.33 -13.77 -20.96
CA TYR A 286 -3.28 -12.91 -21.68
C TYR A 286 -3.82 -13.53 -22.96
N THR A 287 -2.98 -14.22 -23.72
CA THR A 287 -3.47 -14.98 -24.88
C THR A 287 -4.53 -15.99 -24.46
N GLU A 288 -4.31 -16.69 -23.35
CA GLU A 288 -5.30 -17.62 -22.79
C GLU A 288 -6.61 -16.92 -22.37
N MET A 289 -6.53 -15.74 -21.74
CA MET A 289 -7.74 -14.95 -21.42
C MET A 289 -8.54 -14.59 -22.67
N ALA A 290 -7.86 -14.17 -23.74
CA ALA A 290 -8.49 -13.81 -25.00
C ALA A 290 -9.13 -15.02 -25.69
N VAL A 291 -8.42 -16.16 -25.74
CA VAL A 291 -8.93 -17.43 -26.29
C VAL A 291 -10.19 -17.90 -25.54
N ARG A 292 -10.25 -17.67 -24.23
CA ARG A 292 -11.42 -18.00 -23.39
C ARG A 292 -12.55 -16.98 -23.48
N GLY A 293 -12.40 -15.90 -24.25
CA GLY A 293 -13.39 -14.82 -24.35
C GLY A 293 -13.60 -14.06 -23.04
N LEU A 294 -12.60 -14.03 -22.14
CA LEU A 294 -12.71 -13.31 -20.88
C LEU A 294 -12.60 -11.80 -21.12
N GLU A 295 -13.64 -11.06 -20.72
CA GLU A 295 -13.68 -9.62 -20.89
C GLU A 295 -12.58 -8.89 -20.10
N PHE A 296 -11.88 -7.99 -20.78
CA PHE A 296 -10.90 -7.12 -20.14
C PHE A 296 -11.61 -6.07 -19.27
N THR A 297 -11.19 -6.00 -18.01
CA THR A 297 -11.71 -5.06 -17.01
C THR A 297 -10.70 -3.94 -16.74
N ARG A 298 -11.10 -2.89 -16.03
CA ARG A 298 -10.20 -1.90 -15.42
C ARG A 298 -8.86 -2.47 -14.91
N TYR A 299 -8.90 -3.59 -14.17
CA TYR A 299 -7.71 -4.21 -13.59
C TYR A 299 -6.76 -4.76 -14.65
N HIS A 300 -7.28 -5.22 -15.79
CA HIS A 300 -6.47 -5.67 -16.92
C HIS A 300 -5.61 -4.52 -17.46
N TYR A 301 -6.22 -3.39 -17.79
CA TYR A 301 -5.51 -2.24 -18.34
C TYR A 301 -4.45 -1.70 -17.37
N VAL A 302 -4.79 -1.57 -16.07
CA VAL A 302 -3.84 -1.14 -15.04
C VAL A 302 -2.67 -2.12 -14.91
N ALA A 303 -2.93 -3.43 -15.00
CA ALA A 303 -1.87 -4.43 -14.99
C ALA A 303 -0.96 -4.33 -16.23
N LYS A 304 -1.51 -4.10 -17.42
CA LYS A 304 -0.72 -3.88 -18.65
C LYS A 304 0.15 -2.62 -18.57
N ILE A 305 -0.37 -1.52 -18.02
CA ILE A 305 0.41 -0.31 -17.73
C ILE A 305 1.64 -0.66 -16.89
N MET A 306 1.45 -1.40 -15.79
CA MET A 306 2.58 -1.83 -14.94
C MET A 306 3.54 -2.79 -15.65
N PHE A 307 3.02 -3.69 -16.48
CA PHE A 307 3.82 -4.63 -17.28
C PHE A 307 4.78 -3.91 -18.23
N TYR A 308 4.29 -2.94 -19.01
CA TYR A 308 5.14 -2.15 -19.91
C TYR A 308 6.17 -1.33 -19.12
N GLY A 309 5.77 -0.75 -17.98
CA GLY A 309 6.70 -0.08 -17.08
C GLY A 309 7.83 -1.00 -16.59
N MET A 310 7.51 -2.26 -16.22
CA MET A 310 8.51 -3.25 -15.82
C MET A 310 9.39 -3.74 -16.96
N LYS A 311 8.87 -3.73 -18.21
CA LYS A 311 9.62 -4.02 -19.44
C LYS A 311 10.52 -2.85 -19.89
N GLN A 312 10.46 -1.73 -19.17
CA GLN A 312 11.13 -0.48 -19.49
C GLN A 312 10.66 0.16 -20.80
N ASP A 313 9.37 0.06 -21.07
CA ASP A 313 8.73 0.55 -22.30
C ASP A 313 7.74 1.66 -21.96
N GLY A 314 8.20 2.92 -22.02
CA GLY A 314 7.39 4.11 -21.72
C GLY A 314 6.29 4.37 -22.75
N ASP A 315 6.51 4.02 -24.02
CA ASP A 315 5.52 4.16 -25.07
C ASP A 315 4.38 3.16 -24.89
N GLY A 316 4.69 1.91 -24.52
CA GLY A 316 3.70 0.92 -24.14
C GLY A 316 2.85 1.36 -22.94
N VAL A 317 3.44 2.05 -21.95
CA VAL A 317 2.71 2.65 -20.83
C VAL A 317 1.70 3.68 -21.31
N ARG A 318 2.11 4.60 -22.20
CA ARG A 318 1.24 5.66 -22.75
C ARG A 318 0.15 5.08 -23.63
N ALA A 319 0.50 4.12 -24.49
CA ALA A 319 -0.46 3.43 -25.35
C ALA A 319 -1.54 2.75 -24.52
N MET A 320 -1.16 2.01 -23.48
CA MET A 320 -2.14 1.35 -22.61
C MET A 320 -2.99 2.33 -21.80
N TYR A 321 -2.44 3.49 -21.41
CA TYR A 321 -3.23 4.55 -20.79
C TYR A 321 -4.25 5.15 -21.77
N ARG A 322 -3.86 5.38 -23.03
CA ARG A 322 -4.79 5.83 -24.08
C ARG A 322 -5.91 4.82 -24.27
N GLU A 323 -5.59 3.53 -24.32
CA GLU A 323 -6.60 2.46 -24.44
C GLU A 323 -7.51 2.38 -23.22
N PHE A 324 -6.99 2.57 -22.00
CA PHE A 324 -7.79 2.69 -20.77
C PHE A 324 -8.84 3.80 -20.91
N VAL A 325 -8.42 4.99 -21.35
CA VAL A 325 -9.32 6.14 -21.53
C VAL A 325 -10.27 5.92 -22.71
N LYS A 326 -9.82 5.26 -23.80
CA LYS A 326 -10.68 4.94 -24.95
C LYS A 326 -11.76 3.92 -24.64
N ALA A 327 -11.46 2.92 -23.80
CA ALA A 327 -12.44 1.99 -23.25
C ALA A 327 -13.48 2.69 -22.35
N GLY A 328 -13.23 3.95 -21.98
CA GLY A 328 -14.09 4.76 -21.11
C GLY A 328 -14.12 4.24 -19.68
N GLU A 329 -13.00 3.65 -19.25
CA GLU A 329 -12.76 3.37 -17.84
C GLU A 329 -12.51 4.67 -17.07
N ILE A 330 -13.03 4.75 -15.85
CA ILE A 330 -12.91 5.97 -15.04
C ILE A 330 -11.45 6.19 -14.63
N VAL A 331 -10.89 7.37 -14.83
CA VAL A 331 -9.56 7.73 -14.34
C VAL A 331 -9.67 8.20 -12.88
N ASP A 332 -8.89 7.60 -12.00
CA ASP A 332 -8.79 7.94 -10.57
C ASP A 332 -7.33 8.00 -10.11
N THR A 333 -7.08 8.44 -8.87
CA THR A 333 -5.75 8.49 -8.24
C THR A 333 -5.00 7.16 -8.35
N VAL A 334 -5.68 6.01 -8.23
CA VAL A 334 -5.04 4.69 -8.28
C VAL A 334 -4.44 4.42 -9.67
N VAL A 335 -5.18 4.72 -10.74
CA VAL A 335 -4.69 4.55 -12.11
C VAL A 335 -3.53 5.49 -12.39
N LEU A 336 -3.63 6.77 -12.00
CA LEU A 336 -2.54 7.73 -12.21
C LEU A 336 -1.29 7.34 -11.43
N ASN A 337 -1.41 6.84 -10.20
CA ASN A 337 -0.29 6.30 -9.44
C ASN A 337 0.35 5.08 -10.11
N ALA A 338 -0.44 4.22 -10.75
CA ALA A 338 0.10 3.11 -11.54
C ALA A 338 0.91 3.63 -12.74
N VAL A 339 0.43 4.64 -13.46
CA VAL A 339 1.17 5.27 -14.57
C VAL A 339 2.46 5.94 -14.07
N ILE A 340 2.41 6.71 -12.98
CA ILE A 340 3.60 7.32 -12.35
C ILE A 340 4.64 6.24 -12.01
N SER A 341 4.20 5.16 -11.34
CA SER A 341 5.09 4.05 -11.01
C SER A 341 5.67 3.36 -12.24
N ALA A 342 4.85 3.17 -13.29
CA ALA A 342 5.28 2.54 -14.53
C ALA A 342 6.28 3.39 -15.30
N LEU A 343 6.08 4.71 -15.40
CA LEU A 343 7.01 5.65 -16.04
C LEU A 343 8.35 5.73 -15.31
N ILE A 344 8.35 5.75 -13.97
CA ILE A 344 9.59 5.67 -13.17
C ILE A 344 10.35 4.38 -13.50
N LYS A 345 9.66 3.23 -13.54
CA LYS A 345 10.26 1.94 -13.90
C LYS A 345 10.75 1.89 -15.35
N ALA A 346 10.07 2.62 -16.24
CA ALA A 346 10.48 2.82 -17.63
C ALA A 346 11.65 3.79 -17.81
N ARG A 347 12.25 4.27 -16.71
CA ARG A 347 13.38 5.22 -16.71
C ARG A 347 13.01 6.58 -17.30
N GLU A 348 11.74 6.97 -17.19
CA GLU A 348 11.23 8.28 -17.60
C GLU A 348 10.66 9.06 -16.40
N PRO A 349 11.49 9.41 -15.40
CA PRO A 349 11.01 10.09 -14.20
C PRO A 349 10.51 11.52 -14.45
N ASP A 350 11.02 12.21 -15.47
CA ASP A 350 10.55 13.56 -15.84
C ASP A 350 9.09 13.53 -16.31
N SER A 351 8.73 12.52 -17.12
CA SER A 351 7.35 12.25 -17.52
C SER A 351 6.45 11.95 -16.32
N ALA A 352 6.96 11.18 -15.35
CA ALA A 352 6.25 10.88 -14.12
C ALA A 352 6.02 12.12 -13.25
N GLU A 353 7.02 13.01 -13.16
CA GLU A 353 6.92 14.29 -12.45
C GLU A 353 5.95 15.25 -13.14
N ASN A 354 5.95 15.31 -14.48
CA ASN A 354 4.98 16.11 -15.22
C ASN A 354 3.54 15.62 -15.02
N LEU A 355 3.31 14.31 -15.06
CA LEU A 355 2.02 13.70 -14.74
C LEU A 355 1.58 14.06 -13.31
N TYR A 356 2.49 14.00 -12.34
CA TYR A 356 2.22 14.45 -10.97
C TYR A 356 1.78 15.93 -10.92
N ARG A 357 2.49 16.82 -11.61
CA ARG A 357 2.14 18.26 -11.66
C ARG A 357 0.76 18.49 -12.28
N ARG A 358 0.42 17.76 -13.34
CA ARG A 358 -0.92 17.82 -13.95
C ARG A 358 -2.00 17.30 -13.03
N MET A 359 -1.76 16.18 -12.35
CA MET A 359 -2.65 15.62 -11.33
C MET A 359 -2.90 16.58 -10.17
N LYS A 360 -1.84 17.25 -9.66
CA LYS A 360 -1.94 18.29 -8.64
C LYS A 360 -2.77 19.48 -9.14
N SER A 361 -2.48 19.97 -10.34
CA SER A 361 -3.21 21.11 -10.92
C SER A 361 -4.69 20.80 -11.14
N ALA A 362 -4.99 19.61 -11.65
CA ALA A 362 -6.36 19.13 -11.83
C ALA A 362 -7.11 18.99 -10.51
N HIS A 363 -6.44 18.55 -9.44
CA HIS A 363 -7.04 18.48 -8.11
C HIS A 363 -7.41 19.86 -7.56
N LEU A 364 -6.48 20.82 -7.66
CA LEU A 364 -6.66 22.18 -7.14
C LEU A 364 -7.69 22.99 -7.93
N ALA A 365 -7.90 22.68 -9.20
CA ALA A 365 -8.91 23.33 -10.03
C ALA A 365 -10.36 22.90 -9.70
N ARG A 366 -10.57 21.88 -8.86
CA ARG A 366 -11.92 21.38 -8.55
C ARG A 366 -12.62 22.23 -7.51
N ALA A 367 -13.92 22.45 -7.71
CA ALA A 367 -14.77 23.20 -6.77
C ALA A 367 -14.83 22.58 -5.36
N ASN A 368 -14.74 21.25 -5.25
CA ASN A 368 -14.67 20.52 -3.98
C ASN A 368 -13.53 19.48 -4.03
N PRO A 369 -12.29 19.88 -3.70
CA PRO A 369 -11.15 18.98 -3.71
C PRO A 369 -11.28 17.95 -2.59
N GLN A 370 -11.38 16.68 -2.97
CA GLN A 370 -11.38 15.56 -2.02
C GLN A 370 -10.08 14.78 -2.12
N LEU A 371 -9.51 14.42 -0.97
CA LEU A 371 -8.38 13.50 -0.89
C LEU A 371 -8.88 12.06 -0.83
N ALA A 372 -8.04 11.12 -1.27
CA ALA A 372 -8.34 9.71 -1.12
C ALA A 372 -8.42 9.34 0.38
N PRO A 373 -9.39 8.51 0.80
CA PRO A 373 -9.48 8.09 2.19
C PRO A 373 -8.20 7.35 2.62
N LEU A 374 -7.70 7.69 3.81
CA LEU A 374 -6.48 7.12 4.38
C LEU A 374 -6.69 5.69 4.88
N ASP A 375 -7.86 5.42 5.45
CA ASP A 375 -8.23 4.13 6.01
C ASP A 375 -8.35 3.04 4.92
N PHE A 376 -7.85 1.86 5.23
CA PHE A 376 -7.85 0.70 4.35
C PHE A 376 -9.28 0.27 3.98
N LEU A 377 -10.18 0.19 4.97
CA LEU A 377 -11.56 -0.26 4.74
C LEU A 377 -12.36 0.77 3.93
N ALA A 378 -12.20 2.06 4.24
CA ALA A 378 -12.80 3.14 3.47
C ALA A 378 -12.30 3.17 2.02
N ARG A 379 -11.00 3.00 1.78
CA ARG A 379 -10.45 2.92 0.42
C ARG A 379 -10.96 1.68 -0.33
N ARG A 380 -11.07 0.53 0.34
CA ARG A 380 -11.64 -0.69 -0.23
C ARG A 380 -13.11 -0.52 -0.59
N SER A 381 -13.90 0.13 0.25
CA SER A 381 -15.32 0.38 0.01
C SER A 381 -15.53 1.33 -1.17
N VAL A 382 -14.74 2.42 -1.26
CA VAL A 382 -14.73 3.33 -2.41
C VAL A 382 -14.36 2.61 -3.70
N ASN A 383 -13.31 1.78 -3.69
CA ASN A 383 -12.91 1.00 -4.86
C ASN A 383 -14.04 0.05 -5.31
N ARG A 384 -14.68 -0.67 -4.37
CA ARG A 384 -15.82 -1.55 -4.68
C ARG A 384 -17.02 -0.78 -5.24
N ALA A 385 -17.30 0.40 -4.69
CA ALA A 385 -18.36 1.28 -5.19
C ALA A 385 -18.04 1.77 -6.60
N LEU A 386 -16.80 2.16 -6.87
CA LEU A 386 -16.34 2.60 -8.18
C LEU A 386 -16.46 1.50 -9.24
N LEU A 387 -16.04 0.27 -8.93
CA LEU A 387 -16.17 -0.87 -9.86
C LEU A 387 -17.64 -1.15 -10.19
N ARG A 388 -18.53 -1.14 -9.18
CA ARG A 388 -19.97 -1.32 -9.39
C ARG A 388 -20.54 -0.21 -10.25
N ALA A 389 -20.23 1.05 -9.95
CA ALA A 389 -20.68 2.20 -10.72
C ALA A 389 -20.17 2.16 -12.16
N THR A 390 -18.92 1.75 -12.39
CA THR A 390 -18.33 1.63 -13.73
C THR A 390 -19.05 0.57 -14.56
N ARG A 391 -19.38 -0.59 -13.96
CA ARG A 391 -20.17 -1.64 -14.64
C ARG A 391 -21.57 -1.16 -15.04
N LEU A 392 -22.24 -0.42 -14.15
CA LEU A 392 -23.58 0.11 -14.40
C LEU A 392 -23.63 1.24 -15.44
N THR A 393 -22.53 1.97 -15.60
CA THR A 393 -22.43 3.12 -16.51
C THR A 393 -21.78 2.79 -17.85
N LYS A 394 -21.31 1.55 -18.04
CA LYS A 394 -20.55 1.13 -19.23
C LYS A 394 -21.20 1.50 -20.57
N ASN A 395 -22.52 1.40 -20.67
CA ASN A 395 -23.27 1.63 -21.90
C ASN A 395 -23.78 3.08 -22.08
N ASP A 396 -23.56 3.97 -21.09
CA ASP A 396 -24.14 5.32 -21.06
C ASP A 396 -23.05 6.38 -20.90
N GLN A 397 -22.72 7.05 -22.01
CA GLN A 397 -21.65 8.07 -22.06
C GLN A 397 -21.85 9.18 -21.04
N LEU A 398 -23.07 9.71 -20.91
CA LEU A 398 -23.37 10.85 -20.06
C LEU A 398 -23.25 10.48 -18.57
N LYS A 399 -23.65 9.25 -18.20
CA LYS A 399 -23.41 8.74 -16.84
C LYS A 399 -21.93 8.51 -16.55
N ARG A 400 -21.14 8.07 -17.54
CA ARG A 400 -19.67 7.93 -17.37
C ARG A 400 -19.01 9.27 -17.11
N GLU A 401 -19.37 10.31 -17.85
CA GLU A 401 -18.83 11.66 -17.66
C GLU A 401 -19.18 12.21 -16.28
N LYS A 402 -20.42 12.04 -15.82
CA LYS A 402 -20.83 12.40 -14.46
C LYS A 402 -20.05 11.61 -13.40
N LEU A 403 -19.81 10.32 -13.62
CA LEU A 403 -19.03 9.47 -12.72
C LEU A 403 -17.56 9.92 -12.69
N GLN A 404 -16.98 10.29 -13.84
CA GLN A 404 -15.63 10.81 -13.97
C GLN A 404 -15.46 12.14 -13.24
N GLN A 405 -16.42 13.07 -13.35
CA GLN A 405 -16.40 14.34 -12.61
C GLN A 405 -16.42 14.14 -11.09
N ARG A 406 -17.04 13.05 -10.62
CA ARG A 406 -17.08 12.66 -9.21
C ARG A 406 -15.87 11.82 -8.78
N SER A 407 -15.09 11.27 -9.70
CA SER A 407 -13.95 10.43 -9.36
C SER A 407 -12.88 11.24 -8.64
N ILE A 408 -12.14 10.62 -7.71
CA ILE A 408 -11.10 11.31 -6.96
C ILE A 408 -9.81 11.30 -7.78
N ILE A 409 -9.32 12.50 -8.11
CA ILE A 409 -8.00 12.73 -8.71
C ILE A 409 -7.31 13.72 -7.79
N ALA A 410 -6.38 13.19 -7.00
CA ALA A 410 -5.67 13.92 -5.95
C ALA A 410 -4.35 13.19 -5.61
N PRO A 411 -3.24 13.91 -5.40
CA PRO A 411 -2.03 13.33 -4.82
C PRO A 411 -2.33 12.62 -3.49
N ASP A 412 -1.89 11.37 -3.36
CA ASP A 412 -2.04 10.61 -2.12
C ASP A 412 -0.67 10.24 -1.51
N ASN A 413 -0.70 9.53 -0.38
CA ASN A 413 0.51 9.01 0.26
C ASN A 413 1.33 8.10 -0.67
N ILE A 414 0.69 7.39 -1.60
CA ILE A 414 1.36 6.50 -2.54
C ILE A 414 2.05 7.32 -3.62
N THR A 415 1.41 8.38 -4.14
CA THR A 415 1.99 9.32 -5.11
C THR A 415 3.30 9.88 -4.57
N TYR A 416 3.27 10.42 -3.35
CA TYR A 416 4.46 10.99 -2.72
C TYR A 416 5.49 9.92 -2.37
N LEU A 417 5.08 8.73 -1.94
CA LEU A 417 6.01 7.63 -1.68
C LEU A 417 6.77 7.22 -2.96
N LEU A 418 6.09 7.14 -4.11
CA LEU A 418 6.72 6.81 -5.39
C LEU A 418 7.75 7.86 -5.80
N LEU A 419 7.40 9.15 -5.71
CA LEU A 419 8.29 10.25 -6.06
C LEU A 419 9.47 10.35 -5.09
N ILE A 420 9.22 10.29 -3.78
CA ILE A 420 10.27 10.31 -2.76
C ILE A 420 11.18 9.11 -2.93
N GLU A 421 10.66 7.90 -3.17
CA GLU A 421 11.49 6.72 -3.43
C GLU A 421 12.45 6.95 -4.60
N HIS A 422 11.95 7.44 -5.74
CA HIS A 422 12.79 7.73 -6.89
C HIS A 422 13.81 8.84 -6.59
N PHE A 423 13.39 10.01 -6.11
CA PHE A 423 14.29 11.15 -5.94
C PHE A 423 15.30 10.95 -4.79
N SER A 424 14.92 10.27 -3.71
CA SER A 424 15.81 10.02 -2.58
C SER A 424 16.77 8.85 -2.81
N VAL A 425 16.30 7.74 -3.39
CA VAL A 425 17.07 6.49 -3.50
C VAL A 425 17.77 6.40 -4.85
N GLU A 426 17.07 6.67 -5.95
CA GLU A 426 17.61 6.46 -7.31
C GLU A 426 18.34 7.71 -7.83
N ALA A 427 17.70 8.88 -7.82
CA ALA A 427 18.27 10.11 -8.38
C ALA A 427 19.22 10.85 -7.42
N GLY A 428 19.10 10.63 -6.11
CA GLY A 428 19.91 11.33 -5.10
C GLY A 428 19.62 12.83 -4.98
N ASN A 429 18.44 13.29 -5.39
CA ASN A 429 18.02 14.68 -5.28
C ASN A 429 17.24 14.91 -3.97
N LEU A 430 17.97 15.27 -2.91
CA LEU A 430 17.36 15.54 -1.60
C LEU A 430 16.49 16.79 -1.63
N ASP A 431 16.85 17.81 -2.40
CA ASP A 431 16.16 19.11 -2.37
C ASP A 431 14.74 18.97 -2.95
N LYS A 432 14.56 18.23 -4.06
CA LYS A 432 13.23 17.82 -4.53
C LYS A 432 12.47 16.99 -3.51
N THR A 433 13.16 16.08 -2.82
CA THR A 433 12.54 15.23 -1.78
C THR A 433 11.96 16.08 -0.65
N VAL A 434 12.65 17.15 -0.23
CA VAL A 434 12.17 18.09 0.78
C VAL A 434 10.92 18.83 0.32
N VAL A 435 10.89 19.29 -0.95
CA VAL A 435 9.71 19.94 -1.52
C VAL A 435 8.49 19.02 -1.45
N PHE A 436 8.63 17.75 -1.82
CA PHE A 436 7.53 16.79 -1.72
C PHE A 436 7.07 16.54 -0.28
N LEU A 437 7.99 16.50 0.70
CA LEU A 437 7.64 16.38 2.12
C LEU A 437 6.90 17.62 2.66
N GLU A 438 7.25 18.81 2.18
CA GLU A 438 6.54 20.05 2.52
C GLU A 438 5.13 20.08 1.91
N GLU A 439 4.99 19.64 0.67
CA GLU A 439 3.68 19.53 0.02
C GLU A 439 2.79 18.48 0.68
N MET A 440 3.34 17.34 1.12
CA MET A 440 2.59 16.36 1.92
C MET A 440 1.97 17.00 3.16
N LYS A 441 2.69 17.89 3.84
CA LYS A 441 2.16 18.65 4.98
C LYS A 441 1.05 19.60 4.58
N TRP A 442 1.20 20.27 3.44
CA TRP A 442 0.17 21.18 2.93
C TRP A 442 -1.14 20.46 2.60
N PHE A 443 -1.05 19.23 2.08
CA PHE A 443 -2.21 18.35 1.88
C PHE A 443 -2.66 17.61 3.16
N ALA A 444 -2.06 17.90 4.32
CA ALA A 444 -2.33 17.21 5.59
C ALA A 444 -2.23 15.67 5.50
N LEU A 445 -1.29 15.18 4.69
CA LEU A 445 -1.03 13.76 4.51
C LEU A 445 -0.06 13.23 5.58
N PRO A 446 -0.37 12.09 6.23
CA PRO A 446 0.49 11.55 7.28
C PRO A 446 1.81 11.00 6.72
N VAL A 447 2.92 11.32 7.39
CA VAL A 447 4.24 10.77 7.05
C VAL A 447 4.35 9.35 7.60
N ARG A 448 4.29 8.36 6.69
CA ARG A 448 4.41 6.93 7.07
C ARG A 448 5.85 6.54 7.35
N GLY A 449 6.06 5.56 8.22
CA GLY A 449 7.38 4.99 8.56
C GLY A 449 8.22 4.57 7.33
N VAL A 450 7.57 4.13 6.25
CA VAL A 450 8.23 3.75 4.99
C VAL A 450 9.02 4.92 4.38
N ILE A 451 8.57 6.16 4.54
CA ILE A 451 9.25 7.35 4.02
C ILE A 451 10.60 7.52 4.71
N PHE A 452 10.66 7.36 6.04
CA PHE A 452 11.92 7.40 6.78
C PHE A 452 12.90 6.31 6.33
N VAL A 453 12.41 5.10 6.04
CA VAL A 453 13.24 4.03 5.45
C VAL A 453 13.86 4.48 4.12
N LYS A 454 13.09 5.14 3.23
CA LYS A 454 13.60 5.65 1.95
C LYS A 454 14.63 6.75 2.16
N LEU A 455 14.38 7.68 3.10
CA LEU A 455 15.31 8.75 3.44
C LEU A 455 16.64 8.20 3.99
N PHE A 456 16.61 7.32 4.99
CA PHE A 456 17.82 6.71 5.54
C PHE A 456 18.58 5.90 4.49
N ARG A 457 17.87 5.17 3.62
CA ARG A 457 18.49 4.50 2.48
C ARG A 457 19.14 5.50 1.51
N GLY A 458 18.50 6.63 1.23
CA GLY A 458 19.06 7.72 0.42
C GLY A 458 20.35 8.29 1.03
N PHE A 459 20.36 8.56 2.34
CA PHE A 459 21.57 8.99 3.05
C PHE A 459 22.68 7.94 2.98
N PHE A 460 22.34 6.66 3.11
CA PHE A 460 23.32 5.59 2.93
C PHE A 460 23.84 5.49 1.50
N LEU A 461 23.05 5.76 0.46
CA LEU A 461 23.52 5.66 -0.92
C LEU A 461 24.33 6.88 -1.35
N HIS A 462 23.81 8.08 -1.08
CA HIS A 462 24.32 9.35 -1.62
C HIS A 462 25.12 10.20 -0.61
N GLY A 463 25.06 9.85 0.68
CA GLY A 463 25.80 10.53 1.74
C GLY A 463 27.28 10.17 1.80
N GLY A 464 28.04 10.98 2.53
CA GLY A 464 29.51 10.83 2.69
C GLY A 464 30.33 11.40 1.51
N MET A 465 29.66 11.89 0.47
CA MET A 465 30.29 12.57 -0.67
C MET A 465 30.37 14.08 -0.41
N ARG A 466 31.49 14.72 -0.77
CA ARG A 466 31.63 16.17 -0.65
C ARG A 466 30.71 16.89 -1.65
N TYR A 467 30.22 18.07 -1.27
CA TYR A 467 29.36 18.92 -2.10
C TYR A 467 27.98 18.34 -2.47
N THR A 468 27.54 17.28 -1.81
CA THR A 468 26.16 16.80 -1.94
C THR A 468 25.26 17.43 -0.88
N SER A 469 23.97 17.52 -1.20
CA SER A 469 22.92 17.88 -0.26
C SER A 469 22.76 16.86 0.88
N TRP A 470 23.38 15.68 0.79
CA TRP A 470 23.28 14.57 1.76
C TRP A 470 24.33 14.67 2.88
N THR A 471 24.17 15.67 3.74
CA THR A 471 25.10 15.94 4.85
C THR A 471 24.70 15.22 6.14
N GLY A 472 25.67 14.90 7.00
CA GLY A 472 25.42 14.32 8.32
C GLY A 472 24.54 15.20 9.23
N VAL A 473 24.63 16.53 9.07
CA VAL A 473 23.75 17.48 9.79
C VAL A 473 22.28 17.29 9.39
N ARG A 474 22.01 17.13 8.08
CA ARG A 474 20.65 16.87 7.59
C ARG A 474 20.16 15.47 8.01
N LEU A 475 21.04 14.48 8.09
CA LEU A 475 20.70 13.16 8.62
C LEU A 475 20.24 13.25 10.09
N GLU A 476 20.95 14.01 10.92
CA GLU A 476 20.58 14.23 12.32
C GLU A 476 19.21 14.91 12.44
N LEU A 477 18.89 15.88 11.56
CA LEU A 477 17.56 16.50 11.51
C LEU A 477 16.46 15.49 11.15
N VAL A 478 16.70 14.63 10.16
CA VAL A 478 15.74 13.57 9.80
C VAL A 478 15.56 12.57 10.93
N TYR A 479 16.64 12.21 11.64
CA TYR A 479 16.58 11.35 12.81
C TYR A 479 15.80 11.99 13.97
N GLN A 480 16.00 13.28 14.22
CA GLN A 480 15.20 14.01 15.20
C GLN A 480 13.73 14.03 14.79
N SER A 481 13.40 14.34 13.53
CA SER A 481 12.02 14.26 13.02
C SER A 481 11.41 12.87 13.14
N PHE A 482 12.22 11.81 13.02
CA PHE A 482 11.78 10.44 13.21
C PHE A 482 11.46 10.14 14.69
N LEU A 483 12.35 10.49 15.62
CA LEU A 483 12.11 10.35 17.07
C LEU A 483 10.83 11.07 17.50
N LYS A 484 10.70 12.30 17.03
CA LYS A 484 9.55 13.17 17.17
C LYS A 484 8.25 12.52 16.72
N ALA A 485 8.28 11.85 15.57
CA ALA A 485 7.12 11.15 15.04
C ALA A 485 6.80 9.83 15.79
N LEU A 486 7.79 9.22 16.46
CA LEU A 486 7.57 8.08 17.34
C LEU A 486 6.92 8.49 18.67
N GLU A 487 7.20 9.70 19.15
CA GLU A 487 6.63 10.23 20.39
C GLU A 487 5.21 10.79 20.21
N SER A 488 4.82 11.13 18.97
CA SER A 488 3.48 11.63 18.67
C SER A 488 2.45 10.50 18.48
N ASP A 489 1.35 10.55 19.23
CA ASP A 489 0.22 9.61 19.12
C ASP A 489 -0.54 9.70 17.77
N GLU A 490 -0.25 10.71 16.95
CA GLU A 490 -0.95 10.98 15.68
C GLU A 490 -0.47 10.11 14.52
N THR A 491 0.74 9.54 14.60
CA THR A 491 1.32 8.71 13.55
C THR A 491 1.68 7.33 14.08
N GLU A 492 0.93 6.30 13.69
CA GLU A 492 1.28 4.90 13.96
C GLU A 492 2.52 4.49 13.14
N ILE A 493 3.71 4.86 13.64
CA ILE A 493 4.98 4.45 13.07
C ILE A 493 5.47 3.21 13.83
N TYR A 494 5.42 2.06 13.16
CA TYR A 494 6.02 0.85 13.68
C TYR A 494 7.53 0.84 13.42
N VAL A 495 8.34 0.75 14.48
CA VAL A 495 9.78 0.52 14.38
C VAL A 495 10.01 -0.95 14.09
N SER A 496 10.65 -1.25 12.97
CA SER A 496 11.09 -2.60 12.59
C SER A 496 12.61 -2.67 12.54
N TRP A 497 13.19 -3.87 12.61
CA TRP A 497 14.64 -4.04 12.42
C TRP A 497 15.13 -3.41 11.11
N TRP A 498 14.28 -3.39 10.08
CA TRP A 498 14.61 -2.85 8.77
C TRP A 498 14.86 -1.34 8.80
N ILE A 499 14.06 -0.54 9.53
CA ILE A 499 14.29 0.92 9.62
C ILE A 499 15.57 1.21 10.38
N VAL A 500 15.82 0.46 11.47
CA VAL A 500 17.02 0.61 12.29
C VAL A 500 18.27 0.20 11.51
N LEU A 501 18.20 -0.85 10.69
CA LEU A 501 19.31 -1.24 9.82
C LEU A 501 19.74 -0.10 8.90
N TRP A 502 18.79 0.52 8.19
CA TRP A 502 19.10 1.62 7.27
C TRP A 502 19.56 2.87 8.01
N LEU A 503 18.99 3.14 9.19
CA LEU A 503 19.44 4.21 10.07
C LEU A 503 20.91 4.05 10.46
N LEU A 504 21.30 2.88 10.98
CA LEU A 504 22.68 2.61 11.39
C LEU A 504 23.66 2.73 10.22
N LYS A 505 23.28 2.17 9.06
CA LYS A 505 24.06 2.29 7.82
C LYS A 505 24.24 3.75 7.37
N ALA A 506 23.16 4.55 7.44
CA ALA A 506 23.21 5.96 7.10
C ALA A 506 24.17 6.74 8.01
N PHE A 507 24.08 6.52 9.33
CA PHE A 507 24.94 7.18 10.31
C PHE A 507 26.40 6.76 10.18
N GLN A 508 26.66 5.47 9.96
CA GLN A 508 28.00 4.96 9.72
C GLN A 508 28.66 5.62 8.50
N LYS A 509 27.89 5.94 7.45
CA LYS A 509 28.42 6.57 6.23
C LYS A 509 28.53 8.09 6.31
N CYS A 510 27.55 8.77 6.90
CA CYS A 510 27.46 10.24 6.87
C CYS A 510 28.12 10.93 8.07
N THR A 511 28.40 10.18 9.14
CA THR A 511 28.98 10.71 10.39
C THR A 511 30.17 9.84 10.82
N ASP A 512 30.24 9.48 12.10
CA ASP A 512 31.27 8.62 12.67
C ASP A 512 30.66 7.33 13.23
N ALA A 513 31.46 6.26 13.25
CA ALA A 513 31.05 4.98 13.81
C ALA A 513 30.68 5.09 15.32
N SER A 514 31.29 6.03 16.04
CA SER A 514 30.95 6.33 17.45
C SER A 514 29.53 6.90 17.60
N ARG A 515 29.11 7.81 16.70
CA ARG A 515 27.74 8.36 16.70
C ARG A 515 26.73 7.29 16.31
N ALA A 516 27.04 6.45 15.32
CA ALA A 516 26.19 5.33 14.94
C ALA A 516 25.90 4.38 16.12
N LEU A 517 26.91 4.11 16.97
CA LEU A 517 26.71 3.30 18.18
C LEU A 517 25.85 4.01 19.25
N SER A 518 25.98 5.33 19.39
CA SER A 518 25.09 6.10 20.27
C SER A 518 23.63 6.02 19.82
N VAL A 519 23.39 6.17 18.51
CA VAL A 519 22.04 6.06 17.92
C VAL A 519 21.47 4.66 18.12
N TRP A 520 22.30 3.62 18.01
CA TRP A 520 21.88 2.25 18.32
C TRP A 520 21.36 2.10 19.75
N GLU A 521 22.09 2.59 20.76
CA GLU A 521 21.66 2.47 22.16
C GLU A 521 20.39 3.30 22.44
N GLU A 522 20.26 4.47 21.80
CA GLU A 522 19.06 5.29 21.86
C GLU A 522 17.82 4.57 21.28
N MET A 523 17.98 3.87 20.16
CA MET A 523 16.91 3.11 19.51
C MET A 523 16.56 1.84 20.29
N LYS A 524 17.58 1.12 20.77
CA LYS A 524 17.39 -0.11 21.56
C LYS A 524 16.56 0.14 22.82
N THR A 525 16.79 1.28 23.48
CA THR A 525 16.03 1.67 24.69
C THR A 525 14.55 1.95 24.40
N ARG A 526 14.22 2.42 23.20
CA ARG A 526 12.85 2.83 22.84
C ARG A 526 12.03 1.72 22.21
N TRP A 527 12.67 0.84 21.45
CA TRP A 527 12.00 -0.17 20.64
C TRP A 527 11.89 -1.54 21.31
N GLU A 528 12.79 -1.88 22.25
CA GLU A 528 12.83 -3.20 22.89
C GLU A 528 12.82 -4.36 21.87
N PRO A 529 13.88 -4.50 21.03
CA PRO A 529 13.89 -5.46 19.92
C PRO A 529 13.73 -6.91 20.37
N GLN A 530 13.03 -7.71 19.55
CA GLN A 530 12.93 -9.15 19.76
C GLN A 530 14.26 -9.86 19.44
N LEU A 531 14.39 -11.12 19.83
CA LEU A 531 15.61 -11.89 19.56
C LEU A 531 15.91 -12.02 18.05
N SER A 532 14.88 -12.23 17.23
CA SER A 532 14.97 -12.30 15.76
C SER A 532 15.47 -10.99 15.14
N ASP A 533 14.96 -9.86 15.64
CA ASP A 533 15.38 -8.53 15.21
C ASP A 533 16.87 -8.29 15.48
N MET A 534 17.35 -8.76 16.64
CA MET A 534 18.75 -8.65 17.04
C MET A 534 19.67 -9.49 16.14
N GLU A 535 19.24 -10.68 15.71
CA GLU A 535 19.99 -11.53 14.78
C GLU A 535 20.20 -10.83 13.43
N HIS A 536 19.17 -10.16 12.91
CA HIS A 536 19.28 -9.41 11.66
C HIS A 536 20.26 -8.22 11.76
N LEU A 537 20.35 -7.57 12.92
CA LEU A 537 21.17 -6.38 13.14
C LEU A 537 22.60 -6.68 13.61
N ALA A 538 22.84 -7.87 14.19
CA ALA A 538 24.13 -8.25 14.78
C ALA A 538 25.31 -8.04 13.83
N SER A 539 25.15 -8.46 12.57
CA SER A 539 26.21 -8.33 11.56
C SER A 539 26.64 -6.88 11.30
N GLU A 540 25.70 -5.93 11.35
CA GLU A 540 25.99 -4.52 11.10
C GLU A 540 26.56 -3.84 12.36
N ILE A 541 26.05 -4.20 13.53
CA ILE A 541 26.57 -3.72 14.82
C ILE A 541 28.03 -4.17 15.00
N ASP A 542 28.34 -5.43 14.71
CA ASP A 542 29.71 -5.96 14.77
C ASP A 542 30.66 -5.23 13.83
N ARG A 543 30.19 -4.85 12.63
CA ARG A 543 30.97 -4.04 11.69
C ARG A 543 31.29 -2.67 12.26
N ILE A 544 30.29 -1.99 12.84
CA ILE A 544 30.47 -0.67 13.48
C ILE A 544 31.48 -0.78 14.63
N ILE A 545 31.37 -1.81 15.48
CA ILE A 545 32.31 -2.03 16.59
C ILE A 545 33.74 -2.28 16.09
N LYS A 546 33.91 -3.14 15.08
CA LYS A 546 35.23 -3.41 14.47
C LYS A 546 35.85 -2.14 13.90
N GLN A 547 35.07 -1.30 13.23
CA GLN A 547 35.56 -0.02 12.68
C GLN A 547 36.08 0.91 13.78
N ILE A 548 35.34 1.03 14.89
CA ILE A 548 35.77 1.82 16.06
C ILE A 548 37.09 1.27 16.65
N GLN A 549 37.20 -0.05 16.78
CA GLN A 549 38.41 -0.69 17.31
C GLN A 549 39.63 -0.44 16.41
N THR A 550 39.45 -0.51 15.08
CA THR A 550 40.51 -0.22 14.11
C THR A 550 40.95 1.24 14.19
N GLN A 551 40.01 2.19 14.25
CA GLN A 551 40.32 3.61 14.42
C GLN A 551 41.09 3.88 15.72
N ARG A 552 40.70 3.24 16.83
CA ARG A 552 41.41 3.36 18.12
C ARG A 552 42.83 2.78 18.06
N ARG A 553 43.02 1.63 17.40
CA ARG A 553 44.35 1.03 17.21
C ARG A 553 45.25 1.93 16.38
N HIS A 554 44.73 2.51 15.30
CA HIS A 554 45.49 3.44 14.45
C HIS A 554 45.90 4.70 15.21
N TYR A 555 44.96 5.32 15.93
CA TYR A 555 45.25 6.48 16.77
C TYR A 555 46.30 6.20 17.86
N ASN A 556 46.21 5.03 18.52
CA ASN A 556 47.20 4.63 19.52
C ASN A 556 48.58 4.39 18.90
N SER A 557 48.64 3.85 17.67
CA SER A 557 49.89 3.65 16.91
C SER A 557 50.53 4.97 16.51
N GLU A 558 49.75 5.93 15.97
CA GLU A 558 50.24 7.27 15.63
C GLU A 558 50.73 8.01 16.87
N ARG A 559 49.99 7.91 17.98
CA ARG A 559 50.39 8.53 19.25
C ARG A 559 51.66 7.91 19.84
N SER A 560 51.88 6.60 19.69
CA SER A 560 53.14 5.97 20.08
C SER A 560 54.30 6.39 19.19
N TYR A 561 54.07 6.57 17.88
CA TYR A 561 55.08 7.02 16.93
C TYR A 561 55.52 8.47 17.22
N ILE A 562 54.56 9.37 17.44
CA ILE A 562 54.83 10.77 17.81
C ILE A 562 55.54 10.90 19.16
N LYS A 563 55.31 9.98 20.11
CA LYS A 563 56.03 9.95 21.39
C LYS A 563 57.44 9.35 21.31
N SER A 564 57.74 8.62 20.22
CA SER A 564 59.04 7.98 20.00
C SER A 564 60.00 8.83 19.15
N GLN A 565 59.47 9.85 18.47
CA GLN A 565 60.23 10.99 17.92
C GLN A 565 60.42 12.04 19.02
#